data_AF-A0A485AYP1-F1
#
_entry.id   AF-A0A485AYP1-F1
#
_cell.length_a   1.000
_cell.length_b   1.000
_cell.length_c   1.000
_cell.angle_alpha   90.00
_cell.angle_beta   90.00
_cell.angle_gamma   90.00
#
_symmetry.space_group_name_H-M   'P 1'
#
loop_
_entity.id
_entity.type
_entity.pdbx_description
1 polymer ?
#
loop_
_entity_poly.entity_id
_entity_poly.type
_entity_poly.pdbx_seq_one_letter_code
_entity_poly.pdbx_strand_id
1 'polypeptide(L)' 'MRPIQYVLLWIGAAFLYAVTLVLLLTFMSEVELYGLIREFTGVISGDVWDKYYFLSICLASLLIVSIVVYITALIKKR' A
#
# COMPACT_ATOMS: atom_id res chain seq x y z
N MET A 1 21.95 17.81 -0.09
CA MET A 1 21.70 16.81 0.98
C MET A 1 22.92 15.92 1.10
N ARG A 2 23.32 15.53 2.31
CA ARG A 2 24.41 14.55 2.48
C ARG A 2 23.89 13.14 2.10
N PRO A 3 24.70 12.26 1.52
CA PRO A 3 24.27 10.92 1.09
C PRO A 3 23.61 10.10 2.21
N ILE A 4 24.08 10.28 3.45
CA ILE A 4 23.47 9.69 4.66
C ILE A 4 22.00 10.08 4.86
N GLN A 5 21.63 11.33 4.53
CA GLN A 5 20.24 11.77 4.66
C GLN A 5 19.33 11.08 3.64
N TYR A 6 19.86 10.76 2.45
CA TYR A 6 19.14 10.00 1.44
C TYR A 6 18.86 8.58 1.91
N VAL A 7 19.90 7.89 2.40
CA VAL A 7 19.78 6.50 2.91
C VAL A 7 18.75 6.43 4.05
N LEU A 8 18.76 7.39 4.97
CA LEU A 8 17.79 7.46 6.07
C LEU A 8 16.35 7.62 5.56
N LEU A 9 16.16 8.41 4.50
CA LEU A 9 14.86 8.65 3.87
C LEU A 9 14.34 7.39 3.18
N TRP A 10 15.21 6.66 2.50
CA TRP A 10 14.89 5.37 1.88
C TRP A 10 14.49 4.32 2.93
N ILE A 11 15.25 4.20 4.02
CA ILE A 11 14.94 3.27 5.12
C ILE A 11 13.60 3.64 5.76
N GLY A 12 13.37 4.93 6.03
CA GLY A 12 12.10 5.41 6.59
C GLY A 12 10.91 5.12 5.67
N ALA A 13 11.06 5.35 4.37
CA ALA A 13 10.00 5.07 3.39
C ALA A 13 9.72 3.56 3.28
N ALA A 14 10.76 2.71 3.28
CA ALA A 14 10.61 1.26 3.26
C ALA A 14 9.91 0.74 4.52
N PHE A 15 10.23 1.30 5.69
CA PHE A 15 9.56 0.98 6.95
C PHE A 15 8.08 1.39 6.93
N LEU A 16 7.78 2.62 6.51
CA LEU A 16 6.41 3.12 6.34
C LEU A 16 5.60 2.26 5.36
N TYR A 17 6.22 1.81 4.29
CA TYR A 17 5.63 0.87 3.34
C TYR A 17 5.28 -0.46 3.99
N ALA A 18 6.23 -1.10 4.68
CA ALA A 18 5.96 -2.36 5.37
C ALA A 18 4.83 -2.25 6.39
N VAL A 19 4.82 -1.17 7.20
CA VAL A 19 3.77 -0.92 8.20
C VAL A 19 2.41 -0.72 7.52
N THR A 20 2.32 0.14 6.50
CA THR A 20 1.05 0.39 5.80
C THR A 20 0.53 -0.86 5.08
N LEU A 21 1.43 -1.66 4.50
CA LEU A 21 1.07 -2.92 3.85
C LEU A 21 0.50 -3.92 4.86
N VAL A 22 1.14 -4.10 6.01
CA VAL A 22 0.64 -5.00 7.07
C VAL A 22 -0.70 -4.51 7.62
N LEU A 23 -0.86 -3.20 7.83
CA LEU A 23 -2.15 -2.63 8.24
C LEU A 23 -3.24 -2.93 7.21
N LEU A 24 -2.97 -2.69 5.92
CA LEU A 24 -3.94 -2.94 4.85
C LEU A 24 -4.34 -4.42 4.80
N LEU A 25 -3.38 -5.34 4.88
CA LEU A 25 -3.66 -6.78 4.94
C LEU A 25 -4.47 -7.19 6.18
N THR A 26 -4.28 -6.50 7.30
CA THR A 26 -5.01 -6.81 8.54
C THR A 26 -6.43 -6.25 8.51
N PHE A 27 -6.63 -5.06 7.94
CA PHE A 27 -7.91 -4.38 7.93
C PHE A 27 -8.83 -4.79 6.77
N MET A 28 -8.26 -5.10 5.60
CA MET A 28 -9.04 -5.55 4.44
C MET A 28 -9.01 -7.06 4.38
N SER A 29 -10.06 -7.73 4.88
CA SER A 29 -10.21 -9.18 4.71
C SER A 29 -10.38 -9.53 3.22
N GLU A 30 -9.50 -10.38 2.69
CA GLU A 30 -9.57 -10.88 1.31
C GLU A 30 -10.94 -11.50 1.00
N VAL A 31 -11.50 -12.24 1.97
CA VAL A 31 -12.77 -12.97 1.80
C VAL A 31 -13.95 -12.02 1.68
N GLU A 32 -13.95 -10.93 2.46
CA GLU A 32 -15.04 -9.93 2.43
C GLU A 32 -15.00 -9.12 1.12
N LEU A 33 -13.80 -8.73 0.69
CA LEU A 33 -13.61 -8.01 -0.58
C LEU A 33 -13.91 -8.87 -1.79
N TYR A 34 -13.52 -10.15 -1.76
CA TYR A 34 -13.90 -11.10 -2.78
C TYR A 34 -15.42 -11.23 -2.88
N GLY A 35 -16.12 -11.32 -1.74
CA GLY A 35 -17.58 -11.37 -1.69
C GLY A 35 -18.23 -10.17 -2.39
N LEU A 36 -17.78 -8.95 -2.06
CA LEU A 36 -18.26 -7.71 -2.69
C LEU A 36 -17.99 -7.68 -4.20
N ILE A 37 -16.76 -7.97 -4.61
CA ILE A 37 -16.37 -7.84 -6.03
C ILE A 37 -17.02 -8.92 -6.89
N ARG A 38 -17.18 -10.12 -6.35
CA ARG A 38 -17.91 -11.21 -6.99
C ARG A 38 -19.36 -10.83 -7.30
N GLU A 39 -20.00 -10.03 -6.45
CA GLU A 39 -21.37 -9.54 -6.67
C GLU A 39 -21.48 -8.67 -7.93
N PHE A 40 -20.43 -7.90 -8.26
CA PHE A 40 -20.39 -7.03 -9.43
C PHE A 40 -19.77 -7.66 -10.69
N THR A 41 -18.83 -8.60 -10.54
CA THR A 41 -18.01 -9.12 -11.67
C THR A 41 -18.25 -10.60 -11.98
N GLY A 42 -19.03 -11.31 -11.15
CA GLY A 42 -19.22 -12.76 -11.28
C GLY A 42 -18.09 -13.56 -10.64
N VAL A 43 -18.08 -14.87 -10.89
CA VAL A 43 -17.11 -15.79 -10.25
C VAL A 43 -15.75 -15.67 -10.94
N ILE A 44 -14.75 -15.21 -10.19
CA ILE A 44 -13.35 -15.16 -10.61
C ILE A 44 -12.61 -16.36 -9.98
N SER A 45 -11.66 -16.97 -10.69
CA SER A 45 -10.85 -18.06 -10.12
C SER A 45 -10.00 -17.55 -8.96
N GLY A 46 -9.94 -18.32 -7.88
CA GLY A 46 -9.23 -17.94 -6.65
C GLY A 46 -7.76 -17.56 -6.89
N ASP A 47 -7.05 -18.31 -7.74
CA ASP A 47 -5.64 -18.04 -8.08
C ASP A 47 -5.43 -16.69 -8.78
N VAL A 48 -6.43 -16.24 -9.53
CA VAL A 48 -6.38 -14.97 -10.25
C VAL A 48 -6.75 -13.84 -9.30
N TRP A 49 -7.75 -14.06 -8.45
CA TRP A 49 -8.17 -13.11 -7.42
C TRP A 49 -7.05 -12.79 -6.43
N ASP A 50 -6.41 -13.80 -5.85
CA ASP A 50 -5.34 -13.63 -4.86
C ASP A 50 -4.18 -12.79 -5.41
N LYS A 51 -3.75 -13.05 -6.65
CA LYS A 51 -2.71 -12.25 -7.34
C LYS A 51 -3.11 -10.78 -7.51
N TYR A 52 -4.33 -10.52 -7.97
CA TYR A 52 -4.79 -9.14 -8.18
C TYR A 52 -5.04 -8.42 -6.87
N TYR A 53 -5.56 -9.13 -5.87
CA TYR A 53 -5.79 -8.62 -4.52
C TYR A 53 -4.46 -8.20 -3.87
N PHE A 54 -3.46 -9.09 -3.86
CA PHE A 54 -2.14 -8.77 -3.32
C PHE A 54 -1.50 -7.59 -4.04
N LEU A 55 -1.56 -7.57 -5.38
CA LEU A 55 -1.03 -6.47 -6.19
C LEU A 55 -1.75 -5.14 -5.89
N SER A 56 -3.07 -5.17 -5.72
CA SER A 56 -3.87 -3.99 -5.39
C SER A 56 -3.48 -3.39 -4.04
N ILE A 57 -3.21 -4.23 -3.03
CA ILE A 57 -2.76 -3.79 -1.71
C ILE A 57 -1.36 -3.21 -1.77
N CYS A 58 -0.45 -3.84 -2.52
CA CYS A 58 0.89 -3.31 -2.75
C CYS A 58 0.85 -1.92 -3.40
N LEU A 59 -0.01 -1.72 -4.41
CA LEU A 59 -0.19 -0.41 -5.05
C LEU A 59 -0.82 0.62 -4.12
N ALA A 60 -1.85 0.24 -3.37
CA ALA A 60 -2.52 1.12 -2.40
C ALA A 60 -1.53 1.58 -1.32
N SER A 61 -0.73 0.66 -0.77
CA SER A 61 0.32 0.97 0.19
C SER A 61 1.37 1.93 -0.39
N LEU A 62 1.84 1.70 -1.62
CA LEU A 62 2.78 2.61 -2.29
C LEU A 62 2.20 4.01 -2.46
N LEU A 63 0.92 4.12 -2.87
CA LEU A 63 0.23 5.41 -3.02
C LEU A 63 0.13 6.14 -1.69
N ILE A 64 -0.26 5.46 -0.61
CA ILE A 64 -0.36 6.05 0.73
C ILE A 64 1.00 6.59 1.18
N VAL A 65 2.06 5.79 1.06
CA VAL A 65 3.42 6.22 1.44
C VAL A 65 3.85 7.42 0.61
N SER A 66 3.61 7.41 -0.70
CA SER A 66 3.92 8.55 -1.58
C SER A 66 3.19 9.82 -1.17
N ILE A 67 1.90 9.73 -0.84
CA ILE A 67 1.10 10.86 -0.37
C ILE A 67 1.63 11.39 0.96
N VAL A 68 1.93 10.51 1.92
CA VAL A 68 2.48 10.88 3.23
C VAL A 68 3.81 11.60 3.07
N VAL A 69 4.74 11.04 2.28
CA VAL A 69 6.04 11.67 2.01
C VAL A 69 5.86 13.04 1.34
N TYR A 70 4.93 13.15 0.38
CA TYR A 70 4.63 14.41 -0.29
C TYR A 70 4.09 15.48 0.68
N ILE A 71 3.12 15.12 1.53
CA ILE A 71 2.57 16.03 2.55
C ILE A 71 3.66 16.47 3.54
N THR A 72 4.49 15.52 3.99
CA THR A 72 5.58 15.82 4.93
C THR A 72 6.60 16.78 4.32
N ALA A 73 6.92 16.59 3.03
CA ALA A 73 7.79 17.50 2.29
C ALA A 73 7.16 18.89 2.11
N LEU A 74 5.85 18.96 1.87
CA LEU A 74 5.10 20.21 1.73
C LEU A 74 5.08 21.01 3.03
N ILE A 75 4.88 20.34 4.18
CA ILE A 75 4.91 20.96 5.51
C ILE A 75 6.30 21.52 5.80
N LYS A 76 7.38 20.75 5.54
CA LYS A 76 8.76 21.20 5.79
C LYS A 76 9.19 22.39 4.92
N LYS A 77 8.54 22.61 3.77
CA LYS A 77 8.84 23.71 2.85
C LYS A 77 8.19 25.03 3.30
N ARG A 78 7.15 24.97 4.13
CA ARG A 78 6.48 26.13 4.72
C ARG A 78 7.18 26.53 6.02
#